data_AF-A0AB39P8H8-F1
#
_entry.id   AF-A0AB39P8H8-F1
#
_cell.length_a   1.000
_cell.length_b   1.000
_cell.length_c   1.000
_cell.angle_alpha   90.00
_cell.angle_beta   90.00
_cell.angle_gamma   90.00
#
_symmetry.space_group_name_H-M   'P 1'
#
loop_
_entity.id
_entity.type
_entity.pdbx_description
1 polymer ?
#
loop_
_entity_poly.entity_id
_entity_poly.type
_entity_poly.pdbx_seq_one_letter_code
_entity_poly.pdbx_strand_id
1 'polypeptide(L)'
;MSQLDEVNQPPVPVPGCEACTGLALRRERARALFDGSAETDVNVLLRQHHRRVHGAARPRRIFRYVPYSIVQDMSAEPEYEAHCVSGTERDCGAGSGPCADPAAVEEWQRRHTQETRHTRYRRSFADYAVLEARAAVSRP
;
A
#
# COMPACT_ATOMS: atom_id res chain seq x y z
N MET A 1 11.63 5.55 3.73
CA MET A 1 10.42 6.27 4.18
C MET A 1 9.45 6.27 3.02
N SER A 2 8.31 5.61 3.17
CA SER A 2 7.38 5.36 2.07
C SER A 2 6.61 6.64 1.74
N GLN A 3 6.22 6.84 0.48
CA GLN A 3 5.41 8.01 0.05
C GLN A 3 4.05 8.12 0.78
N LEU A 4 3.61 7.06 1.45
CA LEU A 4 2.43 7.04 2.32
C LEU A 4 2.68 7.74 3.68
N ASP A 5 3.91 7.68 4.20
CA ASP A 5 4.29 8.29 5.49
C ASP A 5 4.27 9.82 5.41
N GLU A 6 4.73 10.36 4.28
CA GLU A 6 4.77 11.82 4.02
C GLU A 6 3.37 12.46 3.98
N VAL A 7 2.35 11.69 3.60
CA VAL A 7 0.96 12.16 3.56
C VAL A 7 0.34 12.18 4.97
N ASN A 8 0.71 11.23 5.82
CA ASN A 8 0.16 11.06 7.16
C ASN A 8 0.86 11.95 8.20
N GLN A 9 2.07 12.44 7.91
CA GLN A 9 2.80 13.28 8.86
C GLN A 9 2.04 14.60 9.16
N PRO A 10 1.90 14.97 10.46
CA PRO A 10 1.31 16.24 10.84
C PRO A 10 2.09 17.43 10.25
N PRO A 11 1.41 18.49 9.78
CA PRO A 11 2.07 19.69 9.27
C PRO A 11 2.94 20.36 10.36
N VAL A 12 4.14 20.80 9.98
CA VAL A 12 5.12 21.46 10.88
C VAL A 12 5.00 22.98 10.73
N PRO A 13 4.92 23.77 11.82
CA PRO A 13 4.82 25.23 11.74
C PRO A 13 6.07 25.84 11.08
N VAL A 14 5.88 26.87 10.23
CA VAL A 14 6.98 27.62 9.64
C VAL A 14 7.62 28.52 10.71
N PRO A 15 8.95 28.47 10.93
CA PRO A 15 9.63 29.32 11.88
C PRO A 15 9.39 30.81 11.62
N GLY A 16 9.14 31.59 12.68
CA GLY A 16 8.90 33.03 12.59
C GLY A 16 7.48 33.43 12.17
N CYS A 17 6.59 32.48 11.86
CA CYS A 17 5.19 32.77 11.64
C CYS A 17 4.39 32.63 12.94
N GLU A 18 3.86 33.75 13.45
CA GLU A 18 3.04 33.77 14.68
C GLU A 18 1.77 32.93 14.54
N ALA A 19 1.10 32.97 13.38
CA ALA A 19 -0.11 32.19 13.13
C ALA A 19 0.15 30.67 13.13
N CYS A 20 1.27 30.22 12.54
CA CYS A 20 1.70 28.83 12.61
C CYS A 20 2.00 28.40 14.05
N THR A 21 2.65 29.26 14.83
CA THR A 21 2.99 29.01 16.23
C THR A 21 1.73 28.90 17.08
N GLY A 22 0.77 29.81 16.91
CA GLY A 22 -0.52 29.77 17.62
C GLY A 22 -1.32 28.50 17.32
N LEU A 23 -1.32 28.03 16.07
CA LEU A 23 -1.93 26.75 15.71
C LEU A 23 -1.17 25.56 16.30
N ALA A 24 0.17 25.57 16.33
CA ALA A 24 0.95 24.50 16.94
C ALA A 24 0.64 24.35 18.45
N LEU A 25 0.56 25.46 19.18
CA LEU A 25 0.17 25.47 20.60
C LEU A 25 -1.25 24.94 20.80
N ARG A 26 -2.19 25.31 19.91
CA ARG A 26 -3.57 24.78 19.96
C ARG A 26 -3.60 23.26 19.76
N ARG A 27 -2.74 22.74 18.89
CA ARG A 27 -2.59 21.28 18.66
C ARG A 27 -2.04 20.56 19.88
N GLU A 28 -1.01 21.11 20.52
CA GLU A 28 -0.42 20.56 21.74
C GLU A 28 -1.44 20.52 22.88
N ARG A 29 -2.25 21.57 23.02
CA ARG A 29 -3.35 21.59 23.97
C ARG A 29 -4.40 20.52 23.67
N ALA A 30 -4.79 20.34 22.41
CA ALA A 30 -5.72 19.30 22.01
C ALA A 30 -5.18 17.89 22.35
N ARG A 31 -3.89 17.63 22.09
CA ARG A 31 -3.21 16.40 22.49
C ARG A 31 -3.21 16.18 24.00
N ALA A 32 -2.89 17.20 24.77
CA ALA A 32 -2.87 17.14 26.23
C ALA A 32 -4.26 16.82 26.82
N LEU A 33 -5.32 17.22 26.12
CA LEU A 33 -6.71 16.93 26.47
C LEU A 33 -7.24 15.64 25.82
N PHE A 34 -6.41 14.92 25.05
CA PHE A 34 -6.80 13.74 24.26
C PHE A 34 -7.98 13.98 23.30
N ASP A 35 -8.12 15.21 22.79
CA ASP A 35 -9.13 15.59 21.81
C ASP A 35 -8.60 15.41 20.38
N GLY A 36 -8.79 14.21 19.83
CA GLY A 36 -8.34 13.86 18.49
C GLY A 36 -9.05 14.64 17.36
N SER A 37 -10.29 15.10 17.60
CA SER A 37 -11.01 15.93 16.63
C SER A 37 -10.37 17.31 16.53
N ALA A 38 -10.15 17.96 17.68
CA ALA A 38 -9.51 19.26 17.72
C ALA A 38 -8.06 19.21 17.19
N GLU A 39 -7.31 18.14 17.47
CA GLU A 39 -5.99 17.95 16.87
C GLU A 39 -6.07 17.89 15.32
N THR A 40 -7.03 17.12 14.79
CA THR A 40 -7.24 16.98 13.35
C THR A 40 -7.63 18.30 12.71
N ASP A 41 -8.57 19.03 13.31
CA ASP A 41 -9.01 20.34 12.83
C ASP A 41 -7.85 21.34 12.78
N VAL A 42 -7.00 21.35 13.81
CA VAL A 42 -5.81 22.22 13.83
C VAL A 42 -4.82 21.84 12.72
N ASN A 43 -4.64 20.54 12.43
CA ASN A 43 -3.83 20.11 11.29
C ASN A 43 -4.42 20.60 9.94
N VAL A 44 -5.74 20.57 9.78
CA VAL A 44 -6.42 21.12 8.60
C VAL A 44 -6.19 22.63 8.47
N LEU A 45 -6.35 23.37 9.56
CA LEU A 45 -6.13 24.83 9.61
C LEU A 45 -4.67 25.19 9.29
N LEU A 46 -3.70 24.44 9.82
CA LEU A 46 -2.28 24.68 9.56
C LEU A 46 -1.95 24.46 8.07
N ARG A 47 -2.47 23.38 7.46
CA ARG A 47 -2.33 23.15 6.00
C ARG A 47 -3.00 24.25 5.17
N GLN A 48 -4.14 24.77 5.60
CA GLN A 48 -4.82 25.88 4.94
C GLN A 48 -4.02 27.18 5.03
N HIS A 49 -3.49 27.52 6.21
CA HIS A 49 -2.65 28.69 6.42
C HIS A 49 -1.40 28.65 5.55
N HIS A 50 -0.69 27.51 5.54
CA HIS A 50 0.48 27.31 4.69
C HIS A 50 0.19 27.56 3.20
N ARG A 51 -0.96 27.10 2.69
CA ARG A 51 -1.37 27.33 1.30
C ARG A 51 -1.64 28.80 0.99
N ARG A 52 -2.25 29.53 1.93
CA ARG A 52 -2.66 30.93 1.73
C ARG A 52 -1.52 31.92 1.92
N VAL A 53 -0.62 31.66 2.88
CA VAL A 53 0.37 32.64 3.36
C VAL A 53 1.80 32.28 2.99
N HIS A 54 2.15 31.00 3.03
CA HIS A 54 3.52 30.54 2.76
C HIS A 54 3.71 29.91 1.38
N GLY A 55 2.65 29.83 0.59
CA GLY A 55 2.68 29.19 -0.73
C GLY A 55 3.21 27.76 -0.68
N ALA A 56 3.06 27.05 0.47
CA ALA A 56 3.63 25.73 0.64
C ALA A 56 3.06 24.80 -0.43
N ALA A 57 3.87 24.58 -1.46
CA ALA A 57 3.55 23.68 -2.52
C ALA A 57 3.47 22.30 -1.88
N ARG A 58 2.28 21.71 -1.83
CA ARG A 58 2.23 20.25 -1.92
C ARG A 58 3.17 19.87 -3.07
N PRO A 59 4.02 18.84 -2.95
CA PRO A 59 4.76 18.37 -4.11
C PRO A 59 3.75 18.24 -5.24
N ARG A 60 3.90 19.05 -6.30
CA ARG A 60 2.95 19.04 -7.42
C ARG A 60 3.00 17.61 -7.91
N ARG A 61 1.93 16.83 -7.68
CA ARG A 61 1.83 15.48 -8.20
C ARG A 61 1.78 15.63 -9.71
N ILE A 62 2.93 15.41 -10.36
CA ILE A 62 3.03 15.40 -11.81
C ILE A 62 2.47 14.05 -12.23
N PHE A 63 1.20 14.03 -12.64
CA PHE A 63 0.66 12.90 -13.37
C PHE A 63 1.32 12.90 -14.75
N ARG A 64 2.43 12.17 -14.88
CA ARG A 64 3.04 11.93 -16.19
C ARG A 64 2.06 11.09 -17.00
N TYR A 65 1.83 11.50 -18.24
CA TYR A 65 1.03 10.71 -19.16
C TYR A 65 1.68 9.34 -19.37
N VAL A 66 0.91 8.29 -19.14
CA VAL A 66 1.29 6.89 -19.44
C VAL A 66 0.36 6.42 -20.55
N PRO A 67 0.88 6.05 -21.74
CA PRO A 67 0.06 5.73 -22.91
C PRO A 67 -0.58 4.34 -22.83
N TYR A 68 -0.43 3.62 -21.73
CA TYR A 68 -0.95 2.28 -21.54
C TYR A 68 -1.56 2.09 -20.14
N SER A 69 -2.45 1.12 -20.05
CA SER A 69 -2.97 0.57 -18.81
C SER A 69 -2.49 -0.87 -18.67
N ILE A 70 -2.07 -1.27 -17.47
CA ILE A 70 -1.78 -2.67 -17.15
C ILE A 70 -3.13 -3.31 -16.80
N VAL A 71 -3.53 -4.33 -17.55
CA VAL A 71 -4.75 -5.11 -17.32
C VAL A 71 -4.41 -6.59 -17.22
N GLN A 72 -5.26 -7.36 -16.53
CA GLN A 72 -5.09 -8.81 -16.46
C GLN A 72 -5.27 -9.43 -17.86
N ASP A 73 -4.39 -10.35 -18.20
CA ASP A 73 -4.51 -11.19 -19.38
C ASP A 73 -5.54 -12.30 -19.12
N MET A 74 -6.74 -12.11 -19.63
CA MET A 74 -7.82 -13.10 -19.49
C MET A 74 -7.63 -14.33 -20.40
N SER A 75 -6.63 -14.33 -21.29
CA SER A 75 -6.33 -15.46 -22.17
C SER A 75 -5.36 -16.47 -21.56
N ALA A 76 -4.63 -16.06 -20.51
CA ALA A 76 -3.69 -16.91 -19.80
C ALA A 76 -4.29 -17.41 -18.48
N GLU A 77 -4.17 -18.71 -18.24
CA GLU A 77 -4.61 -19.30 -16.98
C GLU A 77 -3.68 -18.89 -15.84
N PRO A 78 -4.21 -18.56 -14.64
CA PRO A 78 -3.37 -18.24 -13.50
C PRO A 78 -2.70 -19.50 -12.92
N GLU A 79 -1.57 -19.28 -12.27
CA GLU A 79 -0.79 -20.33 -11.62
C GLU A 79 -0.82 -20.19 -10.10
N TYR A 80 -0.97 -21.32 -9.42
CA TYR A 80 -0.99 -21.43 -7.98
C TYR A 80 0.13 -22.36 -7.52
N GLU A 81 0.86 -21.97 -6.49
CA GLU A 81 1.90 -22.80 -5.90
C GLU A 81 1.89 -22.66 -4.38
N ALA A 82 2.29 -23.69 -3.67
CA ALA A 82 2.64 -23.58 -2.26
C ALA A 82 3.97 -24.25 -1.95
N HIS A 83 4.66 -23.70 -0.95
CA HIS A 83 5.83 -24.31 -0.33
C HIS A 83 5.60 -24.51 1.17
N CYS A 84 6.05 -25.64 1.68
CA CYS A 84 6.10 -25.93 3.10
C CYS A 84 7.23 -25.10 3.73
N VAL A 85 6.85 -24.14 4.56
CA VAL A 85 7.76 -23.30 5.36
C VAL A 85 7.72 -23.71 6.83
N SER A 86 7.34 -24.96 7.07
CA SER A 86 7.43 -25.58 8.39
C SER A 86 8.82 -26.16 8.59
N GLY A 87 9.31 -26.08 9.81
CA GLY A 87 10.63 -26.56 10.20
C GLY A 87 11.17 -25.73 11.36
N THR A 88 11.95 -26.34 12.24
CA THR A 88 12.46 -25.68 13.46
C THR A 88 13.79 -24.96 13.22
N GLU A 89 14.65 -25.50 12.34
CA GLU A 89 15.94 -24.91 11.98
C GLU A 89 16.00 -24.46 10.52
N ARG A 90 15.37 -25.21 9.61
CA ARG A 90 15.23 -24.88 8.19
C ARG A 90 13.84 -25.24 7.73
N ASP A 91 13.30 -24.43 6.83
CA ASP A 91 12.07 -24.75 6.14
C ASP A 91 12.20 -26.09 5.43
N CYS A 92 11.18 -26.94 5.55
CA CYS A 92 11.07 -28.22 4.84
C CYS A 92 11.24 -28.03 3.34
N GLY A 93 10.73 -26.92 2.79
CA GLY A 93 10.98 -26.50 1.41
C GLY A 93 10.23 -27.32 0.35
N ALA A 94 9.54 -28.39 0.74
CA ALA A 94 8.70 -29.18 -0.17
C ALA A 94 7.68 -28.26 -0.85
N GLY A 95 7.53 -28.37 -2.16
CA GLY A 95 6.60 -27.55 -2.96
C GLY A 95 5.56 -28.39 -3.68
N SER A 96 4.38 -27.79 -3.93
CA SER A 96 3.38 -28.38 -4.83
C SER A 96 3.81 -28.33 -6.30
N GLY A 97 4.71 -27.41 -6.65
CA GLY A 97 4.91 -26.95 -8.01
C GLY A 97 3.72 -26.09 -8.51
N PRO A 98 3.85 -25.47 -9.69
CA PRO A 98 2.77 -24.71 -10.31
C PRO A 98 1.56 -25.58 -10.64
N CYS A 99 0.37 -25.12 -10.27
CA CYS A 99 -0.91 -25.77 -10.47
C CYS A 99 -1.88 -24.77 -11.11
N ALA A 100 -2.70 -25.19 -12.05
CA ALA A 100 -3.73 -24.34 -12.68
C ALA A 100 -4.94 -24.07 -11.77
N ASP A 101 -5.14 -24.89 -10.72
CA ASP A 101 -6.29 -24.82 -9.83
C ASP A 101 -5.86 -24.78 -8.35
N PRO A 102 -6.45 -23.91 -7.51
CA PRO A 102 -6.09 -23.81 -6.10
C PRO A 102 -6.41 -25.09 -5.30
N ALA A 103 -7.39 -25.89 -5.70
CA ALA A 103 -7.74 -27.13 -4.98
C ALA A 103 -6.65 -28.19 -5.11
N ALA A 104 -5.89 -28.21 -6.21
CA ALA A 104 -4.73 -29.09 -6.37
C ALA A 104 -3.62 -28.75 -5.36
N VAL A 105 -3.38 -27.45 -5.13
CA VAL A 105 -2.43 -26.98 -4.11
C VAL A 105 -2.90 -27.37 -2.70
N GLU A 106 -4.19 -27.22 -2.42
CA GLU A 106 -4.75 -27.59 -1.11
C GLU A 106 -4.73 -29.10 -0.87
N GLU A 107 -4.95 -29.91 -1.91
CA GLU A 107 -4.83 -31.36 -1.82
C GLU A 107 -3.39 -31.76 -1.48
N TRP A 108 -2.41 -31.14 -2.16
CA TRP A 108 -1.00 -31.33 -1.83
C TRP A 108 -0.69 -30.94 -0.38
N GLN A 109 -1.19 -29.80 0.12
CA GLN A 109 -1.01 -29.38 1.51
C GLN A 109 -1.61 -30.38 2.51
N ARG A 110 -2.83 -30.88 2.22
CA ARG A 110 -3.49 -31.90 3.07
C ARG A 110 -2.65 -33.17 3.13
N ARG A 111 -2.15 -33.65 1.99
CA ARG A 111 -1.30 -34.83 1.90
C ARG A 111 0.03 -34.65 2.63
N HIS A 112 0.71 -33.52 2.39
CA HIS A 112 1.98 -33.21 3.06
C HIS A 112 1.82 -33.09 4.58
N THR A 113 0.74 -32.47 5.06
CA THR A 113 0.44 -32.37 6.49
C THR A 113 0.20 -33.76 7.11
N GLN A 114 -0.47 -34.67 6.40
CA GLN A 114 -0.70 -36.02 6.89
C GLN A 114 0.61 -36.80 7.07
N GLU A 115 1.54 -36.63 6.13
CA GLU A 115 2.84 -37.32 6.11
C GLU A 115 3.85 -36.72 7.11
N THR A 116 3.92 -35.40 7.20
CA THR A 116 5.02 -34.70 7.92
C THR A 116 4.58 -34.00 9.20
N ARG A 117 3.26 -33.84 9.42
CA ARG A 117 2.67 -33.00 10.48
C ARG A 117 3.03 -31.51 10.38
N HIS A 118 3.61 -31.08 9.27
CA HIS A 118 3.83 -29.67 8.99
C HIS A 118 2.51 -28.94 8.73
N THR A 119 2.35 -27.77 9.33
CA THR A 119 1.09 -27.00 9.31
C THR A 119 1.23 -25.58 8.77
N ARG A 120 2.47 -25.15 8.46
CA ARG A 120 2.78 -23.82 7.93
C ARG A 120 3.21 -23.88 6.47
N TYR A 121 2.50 -23.13 5.62
CA TYR A 121 2.71 -23.09 4.17
C TYR A 121 2.73 -21.65 3.66
N ARG A 122 3.62 -21.35 2.70
CA ARG A 122 3.60 -20.12 1.91
C ARG A 122 2.90 -20.41 0.60
N ARG A 123 1.90 -19.61 0.21
CA ARG A 123 1.20 -19.72 -1.07
C ARG A 123 1.62 -18.58 -2.01
N SER A 124 1.77 -18.88 -3.28
CA SER A 124 1.98 -17.94 -4.38
C SER A 124 0.80 -18.05 -5.35
N PHE A 125 0.36 -16.91 -5.87
CA PHE A 125 -0.60 -16.79 -6.97
C PHE A 125 0.03 -15.89 -8.02
N ALA A 126 0.09 -16.36 -9.26
CA ALA A 126 0.60 -15.62 -10.39
C ALA A 126 -0.48 -15.54 -11.47
N ASP A 127 -0.95 -14.33 -11.75
CA ASP A 127 -1.71 -14.02 -12.95
C ASP A 127 -0.80 -13.35 -13.99
N TYR A 128 -1.30 -13.31 -15.21
CA TYR A 128 -0.62 -12.69 -16.33
C TYR A 128 -1.25 -11.32 -16.59
N ALA A 129 -0.45 -10.36 -17.06
CA ALA A 129 -0.90 -9.01 -17.35
C ALA A 129 -0.42 -8.54 -18.72
N VAL A 130 -1.27 -7.82 -19.44
CA VAL A 130 -0.96 -7.17 -20.72
C VAL A 130 -0.98 -5.66 -20.58
N LEU A 131 -0.16 -4.99 -21.39
CA LEU A 131 -0.13 -3.53 -21.48
C LEU A 131 -1.00 -3.10 -22.66
N GLU A 132 -2.22 -2.64 -22.37
CA GLU A 132 -3.12 -2.12 -23.40
C GLU A 132 -2.83 -0.64 -23.64
N ALA A 133 -2.55 -0.27 -24.90
CA ALA A 133 -2.48 1.12 -25.28
C ALA A 133 -3.84 1.79 -25.04
N ARG A 134 -3.85 2.96 -24.39
CA ARG A 134 -5.05 3.79 -24.34
C ARG A 134 -5.33 4.22 -25.78
N ALA A 135 -6.41 3.69 -26.37
CA ALA A 135 -6.83 4.05 -27.71
C ALA A 135 -6.79 5.58 -27.84
N ALA A 136 -6.03 6.07 -28.81
CA ALA A 136 -6.02 7.49 -29.10
C ALA A 136 -7.45 7.88 -29.45
N VAL A 137 -8.07 8.73 -28.63
CA VAL A 137 -9.34 9.34 -29.00
C VAL A 137 -9.04 10.20 -30.22
N SER A 138 -9.36 9.69 -31.42
CA SER A 138 -9.34 10.47 -32.65
C SER A 138 -10.29 11.64 -32.47
N ARG A 139 -9.76 12.86 -32.37
CA ARG A 139 -10.57 14.09 -32.35
C ARG A 139 -11.14 14.32 -33.76
N PRO A 140 -12.43 14.68 -33.89
CA PRO A 140 -13.02 15.07 -35.17
C PRO A 140 -12.43 16.38 -35.71
#